data_AF-A0A959IF60-F1
#
_entry.id   AF-A0A959IF60-F1
#
_cell.length_a   1.000
_cell.length_b   1.000
_cell.length_c   1.000
_cell.angle_alpha   90.00
_cell.angle_beta   90.00
_cell.angle_gamma   90.00
#
_symmetry.space_group_name_H-M   'P 1'
#
loop_
_entity.id
_entity.type
_entity.pdbx_description
1 polymer ?
#
loop_
_entity_poly.entity_id
_entity_poly.type
_entity_poly.pdbx_seq_one_letter_code
_entity_poly.pdbx_strand_id
1 'polypeptide(L)'
;MEISSSPVGDHREFKEVLFERLNSFFKDNQLSRKADWEMKLKVTLALVWWLGSYLLLYALELNYWQFFLYYIFMGLGQTFMFLNIAHDANHNAISNNRYINKALSYVLDACGISSYMWR
;
A
#
# COMPACT_ATOMS: atom_id res chain seq x y z
N MET A 1 41.72 32.24 10.52
CA MET A 1 41.36 31.44 9.33
C MET A 1 40.34 30.42 9.80
N GLU A 2 39.08 30.84 9.87
CA GLU A 2 37.97 29.95 10.26
C GLU A 2 37.71 28.99 9.10
N ILE A 3 37.76 27.70 9.41
CA ILE A 3 37.40 26.65 8.48
C ILE A 3 35.88 26.70 8.34
N SER A 4 35.40 27.33 7.28
CA SER A 4 34.04 27.21 6.77
C SER A 4 33.74 25.74 6.53
N SER A 5 33.05 25.09 7.46
CA SER A 5 32.50 23.76 7.29
C SER A 5 31.54 23.78 6.09
N SER A 6 31.82 22.94 5.10
CA SER A 6 31.02 22.75 3.88
C SER A 6 29.50 22.60 4.15
N PRO A 7 28.62 23.03 3.24
CA PRO A 7 27.18 23.20 3.45
C PRO A 7 26.41 21.88 3.31
N VAL A 8 26.74 20.89 4.13
CA VAL A 8 25.83 19.77 4.34
C VAL A 8 24.83 20.25 5.38
N GLY A 9 23.70 20.81 4.91
CA GLY A 9 22.62 21.28 5.77
C GLY A 9 22.22 20.19 6.77
N ASP A 10 21.94 20.60 8.01
CA ASP A 10 21.51 19.69 9.08
C ASP A 10 20.35 18.81 8.55
N HIS A 11 20.39 17.50 8.78
CA HIS A 11 19.32 16.60 8.36
C HIS A 11 17.93 17.07 8.83
N ARG A 12 17.86 17.80 9.95
CA ARG A 12 16.65 18.45 10.45
C ARG A 12 16.17 19.56 9.50
N GLU A 13 17.08 20.43 9.05
CA GLU A 13 16.80 21.50 8.10
C GLU A 13 16.30 20.94 6.75
N PHE A 14 16.94 19.88 6.24
CA PHE A 14 16.46 19.22 5.00
C PHE A 14 15.04 18.66 5.15
N LYS A 15 14.75 17.96 6.25
CA LYS A 15 13.43 17.36 6.50
C LYS A 15 12.33 18.42 6.58
N GLU A 16 12.59 19.52 7.28
CA GLU A 16 11.63 20.63 7.41
C GLU A 16 11.32 21.26 6.06
N VAL A 17 12.36 21.62 5.29
CA VAL A 17 12.20 22.19 3.94
C VAL A 17 11.48 21.22 3.00
N LEU A 18 11.77 19.92 3.09
CA LEU A 18 11.10 18.89 2.28
C LEU A 18 9.60 18.84 2.58
N PHE A 19 9.21 18.76 3.86
CA PHE A 19 7.79 18.70 4.23
C PHE A 19 7.06 19.98 3.87
N GLU A 20 7.69 21.14 4.05
CA GLU A 20 7.11 22.43 3.65
C GLU A 20 6.79 22.45 2.15
N ARG A 21 7.77 22.12 1.30
CA ARG A 21 7.57 22.08 -0.16
C ARG A 21 6.53 21.05 -0.58
N LEU A 22 6.56 19.87 0.02
CA LEU A 22 5.59 18.81 -0.26
C LEU A 22 4.18 19.24 0.14
N ASN A 23 4.02 19.90 1.29
CA ASN A 23 2.74 20.42 1.74
C ASN A 23 2.18 21.49 0.80
N SER A 24 3.03 22.43 0.36
CA SER A 24 2.65 23.47 -0.61
C SER A 24 2.25 22.87 -1.95
N PHE A 25 2.99 21.89 -2.45
CA PHE A 25 2.66 21.18 -3.70
C PHE A 25 1.23 20.62 -3.69
N PHE A 26 0.84 19.89 -2.64
CA PHE A 26 -0.53 19.34 -2.55
C PHE A 26 -1.59 20.45 -2.49
N LYS A 27 -1.32 21.53 -1.74
CA LYS A 27 -2.24 22.65 -1.58
C LYS A 27 -2.44 23.42 -2.89
N ASP A 28 -1.35 23.81 -3.53
CA ASP A 28 -1.35 24.66 -4.72
C ASP A 28 -1.97 23.93 -5.93
N ASN A 29 -1.83 22.61 -6.00
CA ASN A 29 -2.43 21.77 -7.03
C ASN A 29 -3.83 21.24 -6.65
N GLN A 30 -4.37 21.61 -5.49
CA GLN A 30 -5.67 21.12 -4.99
C GLN A 30 -5.75 19.57 -4.91
N LEU A 31 -4.62 18.94 -4.64
CA LEU A 31 -4.49 17.49 -4.54
C LEU A 31 -4.70 17.02 -3.10
N SER A 32 -5.38 15.88 -2.96
CA SER A 32 -5.47 15.17 -1.69
C SER A 32 -4.18 14.41 -1.40
N ARG A 33 -3.81 14.30 -0.12
CA ARG A 33 -2.74 13.38 0.33
C ARG A 33 -3.24 11.96 0.57
N LYS A 34 -4.52 11.71 0.28
CA LYS A 34 -5.16 10.40 0.39
C LYS A 34 -5.25 9.74 -0.97
N ALA A 35 -5.69 8.48 -0.98
CA ALA A 35 -5.95 7.74 -2.20
C ALA A 35 -6.80 8.55 -3.20
N ASP A 36 -6.34 8.56 -4.43
CA ASP A 36 -7.06 9.06 -5.59
C ASP A 36 -7.84 7.92 -6.28
N TRP A 37 -8.20 8.13 -7.55
CA TRP A 37 -8.92 7.13 -8.34
C TRP A 37 -8.03 5.94 -8.72
N GLU A 38 -6.73 6.16 -8.95
CA GLU A 38 -5.78 5.11 -9.33
C GLU A 38 -5.63 4.12 -8.19
N MET A 39 -5.55 4.61 -6.95
CA MET A 39 -5.48 3.76 -5.77
C MET A 39 -6.79 2.99 -5.55
N LYS A 40 -7.96 3.58 -5.82
CA LYS A 40 -9.25 2.85 -5.76
C LYS A 40 -9.31 1.74 -6.81
N LEU A 41 -8.82 1.99 -8.02
CA LEU A 41 -8.73 0.98 -9.07
C LEU A 41 -7.77 -0.13 -8.65
N LYS A 42 -6.59 0.22 -8.11
CA LYS A 42 -5.62 -0.74 -7.56
C LYS A 42 -6.26 -1.65 -6.50
N VAL A 43 -6.99 -1.06 -5.54
CA VAL A 43 -7.72 -1.80 -4.50
C VAL A 43 -8.74 -2.76 -5.10
N THR A 44 -9.55 -2.27 -6.04
CA THR A 44 -10.60 -3.08 -6.67
C THR A 44 -10.02 -4.25 -7.44
N LEU A 45 -8.99 -4.01 -8.27
CA LEU A 45 -8.32 -5.06 -9.04
C LEU A 45 -7.63 -6.09 -8.14
N ALA A 46 -6.97 -5.65 -7.06
CA ALA A 46 -6.33 -6.55 -6.11
C ALA A 46 -7.34 -7.44 -5.37
N LEU A 47 -8.46 -6.88 -4.92
CA LEU A 47 -9.52 -7.65 -4.26
C LEU A 47 -10.17 -8.64 -5.21
N VAL A 48 -10.49 -8.21 -6.44
CA VAL A 48 -11.05 -9.09 -7.47
C VAL A 48 -10.08 -10.20 -7.84
N TRP A 49 -8.79 -9.89 -8.00
CA TRP A 49 -7.78 -10.92 -8.26
C TRP A 49 -7.69 -11.89 -7.10
N TRP A 50 -7.49 -11.41 -5.86
CA TRP A 50 -7.29 -12.30 -4.72
C TRP A 50 -8.54 -13.15 -4.41
N LEU A 51 -9.71 -12.53 -4.26
CA LEU A 51 -10.96 -13.26 -3.98
C LEU A 51 -11.41 -14.09 -5.18
N GLY A 52 -11.35 -13.52 -6.38
CA GLY A 52 -11.75 -14.21 -7.61
C GLY A 52 -10.87 -15.42 -7.87
N SER A 53 -9.55 -15.29 -7.69
CA SER A 53 -8.64 -16.42 -7.86
C SER A 53 -8.87 -17.51 -6.81
N TYR A 54 -9.14 -17.13 -5.56
CA TYR A 54 -9.51 -18.07 -4.52
C TYR A 54 -10.79 -18.85 -4.83
N LEU A 55 -11.85 -18.17 -5.28
CA LEU A 55 -13.11 -18.82 -5.66
C LEU A 55 -12.96 -19.72 -6.90
N LEU A 56 -12.24 -19.25 -7.92
CA LEU A 56 -11.98 -20.02 -9.13
C LEU A 56 -11.13 -21.28 -8.87
N LEU A 57 -10.29 -21.28 -7.82
CA LEU A 57 -9.56 -22.48 -7.41
C LEU A 57 -10.51 -23.66 -7.12
N TYR A 58 -11.68 -23.38 -6.55
CA TYR A 58 -12.70 -24.40 -6.26
C TYR A 58 -13.59 -24.74 -7.46
N ALA A 59 -13.69 -23.82 -8.44
CA ALA A 59 -14.55 -24.00 -9.60
C ALA A 59 -13.86 -24.72 -10.77
N LEU A 60 -12.53 -24.69 -10.83
CA LEU A 60 -11.75 -25.23 -11.92
C LEU A 60 -11.20 -26.61 -11.59
N GLU A 61 -11.32 -27.54 -12.54
CA GLU A 61 -10.60 -28.81 -12.50
C GLU A 61 -9.20 -28.61 -13.09
N LEU A 62 -8.20 -28.50 -12.22
CA LEU A 62 -6.82 -28.25 -12.61
C LEU A 62 -5.98 -29.53 -12.43
N ASN A 63 -5.16 -29.86 -13.42
CA ASN A 63 -4.12 -30.87 -13.23
C ASN A 63 -3.00 -30.33 -12.31
N TYR A 64 -2.07 -31.20 -11.91
CA TYR A 64 -1.00 -30.86 -10.98
C TYR A 64 -0.20 -29.59 -11.36
N TRP A 65 0.20 -29.48 -12.63
CA TRP A 65 1.00 -28.35 -13.10
C TRP A 65 0.19 -27.06 -13.19
N GLN A 66 -1.06 -27.16 -13.64
CA GLN A 66 -1.98 -26.02 -13.68
C GLN A 66 -2.27 -25.50 -12.29
N PHE A 67 -2.53 -26.39 -11.33
CA PHE A 67 -2.73 -26.03 -9.93
C PHE A 67 -1.50 -25.29 -9.37
N PHE A 68 -0.29 -25.81 -9.61
CA PHE A 68 0.93 -25.17 -9.11
C PHE A 68 1.13 -23.75 -9.66
N LEU A 69 0.99 -23.57 -10.97
CA LEU A 69 1.11 -22.25 -11.61
C LEU A 69 0.03 -21.29 -11.11
N TYR A 70 -1.20 -21.80 -10.96
CA TYR A 70 -2.31 -21.02 -10.45
C TYR A 70 -2.12 -20.62 -8.99
N TYR A 71 -1.56 -21.50 -8.16
CA TYR A 71 -1.25 -21.22 -6.77
C TYR A 71 -0.18 -20.12 -6.64
N ILE A 72 0.86 -20.14 -7.48
CA ILE A 72 1.83 -19.05 -7.56
C ILE A 72 1.15 -17.74 -7.96
N PHE A 73 0.29 -17.77 -8.99
CA PHE A 73 -0.47 -16.60 -9.42
C PHE A 73 -1.35 -16.02 -8.31
N MET A 74 -2.03 -16.87 -7.53
CA MET A 74 -2.80 -16.46 -6.36
C MET A 74 -1.90 -15.84 -5.28
N GLY A 75 -0.74 -16.44 -5.01
CA GLY A 75 0.26 -15.93 -4.06
C GLY A 75 0.81 -14.55 -4.44
N LEU A 76 0.99 -14.28 -5.74
CA LEU A 76 1.35 -12.95 -6.24
C LEU A 76 0.24 -11.93 -5.98
N GLY A 77 -1.02 -12.31 -6.23
CA GLY A 77 -2.18 -11.46 -5.92
C GLY A 77 -2.27 -11.14 -4.42
N GLN A 78 -2.07 -12.13 -3.56
CA GLN A 78 -2.05 -11.95 -2.11
C GLN A 78 -0.90 -11.03 -1.67
N THR A 79 0.30 -11.24 -2.23
CA THR A 79 1.48 -10.42 -1.95
C THR A 79 1.26 -8.96 -2.35
N PHE A 80 0.69 -8.76 -3.54
CA PHE A 80 0.33 -7.44 -4.02
C PHE A 80 -0.67 -6.74 -3.08
N MET A 81 -1.72 -7.45 -2.65
CA MET A 81 -2.72 -6.92 -1.73
C MET A 81 -2.07 -6.42 -0.44
N PHE A 82 -1.29 -7.27 0.23
CA PHE A 82 -0.77 -6.89 1.55
C PHE A 82 0.27 -5.76 1.48
N LEU A 83 1.19 -5.79 0.50
CA LEU A 83 2.27 -4.80 0.39
C LEU A 83 1.82 -3.44 -0.16
N ASN A 84 0.84 -3.43 -1.07
CA ASN A 84 0.47 -2.19 -1.75
C ASN A 84 -0.77 -1.53 -1.14
N ILE A 85 -1.66 -2.31 -0.52
CA ILE A 85 -2.94 -1.79 -0.06
C ILE A 85 -3.04 -1.86 1.45
N ALA A 86 -2.79 -3.02 2.06
CA ALA A 86 -2.93 -3.14 3.51
C ALA A 86 -1.83 -2.37 4.26
N HIS A 87 -0.61 -2.35 3.75
CA HIS A 87 0.48 -1.49 4.23
C HIS A 87 0.10 -0.01 4.23
N ASP A 88 -0.39 0.52 3.10
CA ASP A 88 -0.77 1.93 2.97
C ASP A 88 -1.99 2.27 3.84
N ALA A 89 -2.91 1.32 4.00
CA ALA A 89 -4.04 1.43 4.91
C ALA A 89 -3.57 1.54 6.37
N ASN A 90 -2.56 0.76 6.76
CA ASN A 90 -1.98 0.77 8.10
C ASN A 90 -1.36 2.13 8.47
N HIS A 91 -0.70 2.78 7.50
CA HIS A 91 -0.21 4.16 7.62
C HIS A 91 -1.32 5.22 7.50
N ASN A 92 -2.59 4.81 7.41
CA ASN A 92 -3.76 5.67 7.21
C ASN A 92 -3.69 6.51 5.93
N ALA A 93 -2.95 6.08 4.90
CA ALA A 93 -2.75 6.83 3.66
C ALA A 93 -3.96 6.75 2.71
N ILE A 94 -4.81 5.73 2.83
CA ILE A 94 -5.89 5.51 1.85
C ILE A 94 -7.06 6.48 2.04
N SER A 95 -7.55 6.67 3.27
CA SER A 95 -8.75 7.50 3.51
C SER A 95 -8.60 8.43 4.70
N ASN A 96 -9.41 9.49 4.73
CA ASN A 96 -9.63 10.28 5.94
C ASN A 96 -10.51 9.52 6.96
N ASN A 97 -11.32 8.57 6.50
CA ASN A 97 -12.11 7.73 7.38
C ASN A 97 -11.27 6.59 7.93
N ARG A 98 -10.96 6.65 9.23
CA ARG A 98 -10.20 5.61 9.96
C ARG A 98 -10.79 4.21 9.83
N TYR A 99 -12.12 4.08 9.67
CA TYR A 99 -12.77 2.78 9.53
C TYR A 99 -12.46 2.13 8.19
N ILE A 100 -12.32 2.92 7.12
CA ILE A 100 -11.93 2.41 5.79
C ILE A 100 -10.49 1.90 5.83
N ASN A 101 -9.57 2.70 6.38
CA ASN A 101 -8.18 2.26 6.56
C ASN A 101 -8.10 1.00 7.42
N LYS A 102 -8.85 0.97 8.54
CA LYS A 102 -8.87 -0.19 9.43
C LYS A 102 -9.44 -1.45 8.75
N ALA A 103 -10.48 -1.32 7.95
CA ALA A 103 -11.03 -2.45 7.20
C ALA A 103 -10.00 -3.00 6.20
N LEU A 104 -9.32 -2.12 5.45
CA LEU A 104 -8.30 -2.54 4.48
C LEU A 104 -7.03 -3.08 5.14
N SER A 105 -6.67 -2.62 6.34
CA SER A 105 -5.56 -3.20 7.09
C SER A 105 -5.81 -4.64 7.51
N TYR A 106 -7.07 -5.03 7.77
CA TYR A 106 -7.41 -6.39 8.16
C TYR A 106 -7.21 -7.43 7.05
N VAL A 107 -6.89 -6.99 5.82
CA VAL A 107 -6.43 -7.92 4.79
C VAL A 107 -5.09 -8.57 5.17
N LEU A 108 -4.23 -7.90 5.96
CA LEU A 108 -3.05 -8.53 6.55
C LEU A 108 -3.45 -9.75 7.40
N ASP A 109 -4.42 -9.58 8.28
CA ASP A 109 -4.85 -10.67 9.18
C ASP A 109 -5.48 -11.82 8.41
N ALA A 110 -6.27 -11.52 7.38
CA ALA A 110 -6.82 -12.54 6.48
C ALA A 110 -5.71 -13.31 5.74
N CYS A 111 -4.56 -12.67 5.49
CA CYS A 111 -3.37 -13.29 4.89
C CYS A 111 -2.46 -13.98 5.91
N GLY A 112 -2.84 -14.03 7.20
CA GLY A 112 -2.04 -14.62 8.28
C GLY A 112 -0.96 -13.71 8.87
N ILE A 113 -1.01 -12.40 8.60
CA ILE A 113 -0.05 -11.39 9.07
C ILE A 113 -0.75 -10.47 10.07
N SER A 114 -0.12 -10.12 11.19
CA SER A 114 -0.73 -9.20 12.16
C SER A 114 -0.78 -7.77 11.62
N SER A 115 -1.98 -7.23 11.39
CA SER A 115 -2.15 -5.80 11.03
C SER A 115 -1.62 -4.87 12.11
N TYR A 116 -1.72 -5.27 13.38
CA TYR A 116 -1.22 -4.50 14.52
C TYR A 116 0.30 -4.32 14.49
N MET A 117 1.05 -5.39 14.18
CA MET A 117 2.51 -5.33 14.11
C MET A 117 3.01 -4.46 12.94
N TRP A 118 2.23 -4.40 11.87
CA TRP A 118 2.56 -3.67 10.64
C TRP A 118 1.95 -2.27 10.57
N ARG A 119 1.41 -1.78 11.69
CA ARG A 119 0.76 -0.47 11.80
C ARG A 119 1.76 0.62 12.14
#